data_AF-A0A3D4UZG2-F1
#
_entry.id   AF-A0A3D4UZG2-F1
#
_cell.length_a   1.000
_cell.length_b   1.000
_cell.length_c   1.000
_cell.angle_alpha   90.00
_cell.angle_beta   90.00
_cell.angle_gamma   90.00
#
_symmetry.space_group_name_H-M   'P 1'
#
loop_
_entity.id
_entity.type
_entity.pdbx_description
1 polymer ?
#
loop_
_entity_poly.entity_id
_entity_poly.type
_entity_poly.pdbx_seq_one_letter_code
_entity_poly.pdbx_strand_id
1 'polypeptide(L)' 'MEKILNNDTQQRLRAANLITESEVVLRVADKYVAENVITKTRRIIEVPDRLIENRSTKRVLRG' A
#
# COMPACT_ATOMS: atom_id res chain seq x y z
N MET A 1 11.53 -8.93 -2.17
CA MET A 1 12.00 -7.54 -2.19
C MET A 1 10.89 -6.66 -1.67
N GLU A 2 11.20 -5.75 -0.74
CA GLU A 2 10.25 -4.74 -0.25
C GLU A 2 10.09 -3.68 -1.34
N LYS A 3 8.86 -3.42 -1.79
CA LYS A 3 8.59 -2.42 -2.83
C LYS A 3 7.78 -1.28 -2.26
N ILE A 4 8.35 -0.08 -2.25
CA ILE A 4 7.62 1.14 -1.88
C ILE A 4 6.46 1.34 -2.86
N LEU A 5 5.27 1.64 -2.33
CA LEU A 5 4.10 1.95 -3.15
C LEU A 5 4.25 3.31 -3.84
N ASN A 6 3.56 3.50 -4.96
CA ASN A 6 3.55 4.77 -5.68
C ASN A 6 3.01 5.91 -4.80
N ASN A 7 3.40 7.14 -5.14
CA ASN A 7 3.05 8.32 -4.36
C ASN A 7 1.53 8.52 -4.30
N ASP A 8 0.81 8.25 -5.39
CA ASP A 8 -0.65 8.35 -5.45
C ASP A 8 -1.34 7.42 -4.44
N THR A 9 -0.89 6.17 -4.32
CA THR A 9 -1.46 5.25 -3.31
C THR A 9 -1.10 5.70 -1.91
N GLN A 10 0.13 6.19 -1.67
CA GLN A 10 0.49 6.74 -0.36
C GLN A 10 -0.39 7.94 0.03
N GLN A 11 -0.66 8.86 -0.89
CA GLN A 11 -1.58 9.97 -0.66
C GLN A 11 -3.00 9.50 -0.36
N ARG A 12 -3.52 8.51 -1.11
CA ARG A 12 -4.85 7.93 -0.81
C ARG A 12 -4.90 7.26 0.56
N LEU A 13 -3.83 6.58 0.97
CA LEU A 13 -3.72 5.95 2.29
C LEU A 13 -3.65 7.00 3.42
N ARG A 14 -2.96 8.13 3.20
CA ARG A 14 -2.96 9.27 4.13
C ARG A 14 -4.33 9.93 4.23
N ALA A 15 -5.00 10.16 3.10
CA ALA A 15 -6.35 10.71 3.07
C ALA A 15 -7.37 9.80 3.77
N ALA A 16 -7.13 8.49 3.78
CA ALA A 16 -7.92 7.52 4.52
C ALA A 16 -7.51 7.35 6.00
N ASN A 17 -6.55 8.15 6.49
CA ASN A 17 -5.98 8.07 7.85
C ASN A 17 -5.39 6.69 8.22
N LEU A 18 -4.94 5.91 7.23
CA LEU A 18 -4.31 4.61 7.46
C LEU A 18 -2.82 4.71 7.79
N ILE A 19 -2.19 5.76 7.25
CA ILE A 19 -0.81 6.12 7.51
C ILE A 19 -0.67 7.63 7.71
N THR A 20 0.41 8.07 8.35
CA THR A 20 0.75 9.49 8.52
C THR A 20 1.75 9.99 7.45
N GLU A 21 2.05 11.29 7.45
CA GLU A 21 3.07 11.89 6.58
C GLU A 21 4.49 11.35 6.85
N SER A 22 4.75 10.86 8.06
CA SER A 22 6.05 10.29 8.46
C SER A 22 6.17 8.79 8.19
N GLU A 23 5.11 8.16 7.69
CA GLU A 23 5.04 6.73 7.43
C GLU A 23 5.13 6.45 5.92
N VAL A 24 5.82 5.37 5.57
CA VAL A 24 5.98 4.90 4.18
C VAL A 24 5.38 3.51 4.05
N VAL A 25 4.62 3.27 2.98
CA VAL A 25 4.00 1.97 2.74
C VAL A 25 4.79 1.14 1.75
N LEU A 26 5.03 -0.09 2.17
CA LEU A 26 5.80 -1.11 1.49
C LEU A 26 4.88 -2.29 1.16
N ARG A 27 4.99 -2.81 -0.06
CA ARG A 27 4.49 -4.13 -0.41
C ARG A 27 5.57 -5.16 -0.13
N VAL A 28 5.24 -6.10 0.75
CA VAL A 28 6.11 -7.21 1.14
C VAL A 28 5.36 -8.50 0.80
N ALA A 29 5.85 -9.21 -0.22
CA ALA A 29 5.10 -10.30 -0.86
C ALA A 29 3.68 -9.83 -1.25
N ASP A 30 2.65 -10.33 -0.56
CA ASP A 30 1.23 -9.98 -0.79
C ASP A 30 0.61 -9.16 0.34
N LYS A 31 1.41 -8.71 1.31
CA LYS A 31 0.96 -7.88 2.43
C LYS A 31 1.45 -6.45 2.27
N TYR A 32 0.64 -5.51 2.76
CA TYR A 32 1.01 -4.11 2.88
C TYR A 32 1.43 -3.81 4.31
N VAL A 33 2.57 -3.14 4.44
CA VAL A 33 3.19 -2.78 5.72
C VAL A 33 3.50 -1.29 5.69
N ALA A 34 3.11 -0.58 6.74
CA ALA A 34 3.56 0.78 6.98
C ALA A 34 4.80 0.76 7.88
N GLU A 35 5.82 1.53 7.52
CA GLU A 35 7.02 1.73 8.32
C GLU A 35 7.11 3.18 8.78
N ASN A 36 7.21 3.40 10.09
CA ASN A 36 7.45 4.72 10.64
C ASN A 36 8.93 5.07 10.50
N VAL A 37 9.24 6.10 9.73
CA VAL A 37 10.63 6.47 9.40
C VAL A 37 11.42 6.89 10.65
N ILE A 38 10.74 7.49 11.63
CA ILE A 38 11.32 8.01 12.87
C ILE A 38 11.64 6.87 13.83
N THR A 39 10.67 5.97 14.07
CA THR A 39 10.78 4.91 15.08
C THR A 39 11.24 3.58 14.51
N LYS A 40 11.41 3.46 13.19
CA LYS A 40 11.78 2.23 12.46
C LYS A 40 10.88 1.03 12.78
N THR A 41 9.63 1.31 13.15
CA THR A 41 8.64 0.28 13.52
C THR A 41 7.71 0.01 12.35
N ARG A 42 7.41 -1.28 12.15
CA ARG A 42 6.61 -1.78 11.03
C ARG A 42 5.29 -2.35 11.53
N ARG A 43 4.17 -1.99 10.89
CA ARG A 43 2.84 -2.57 11.17
C ARG A 43 2.10 -2.97 9.90
N ILE A 44 1.30 -4.03 9.98
CA ILE A 44 0.42 -4.43 8.88
C ILE A 44 -0.75 -3.46 8.84
N ILE A 45 -1.07 -2.97 7.65
CA ILE A 45 -2.23 -2.12 7.43
C ILE A 45 -3.23 -2.87 6.57
N GLU A 46 -4.50 -2.83 6.97
CA GLU A 46 -5.59 -3.28 6.12
C GLU A 46 -5.88 -2.19 5.10
N VAL A 47 -5.52 -2.46 3.85
CA VAL A 47 -5.78 -1.54 2.74
C VAL A 47 -7.22 -1.79 2.28
N PRO A 48 -8.12 -0.79 2.37
CA PRO A 48 -9.47 -0.89 1.87
C PRO A 48 -9.46 -1.29 0.40
N ASP A 49 -10.34 -2.20 0.02
CA ASP A 49 -10.48 -2.72 -1.35
C ASP A 49 -10.53 -1.65 -2.45
N ARG A 50 -11.15 -0.50 -2.13
CA ARG A 50 -11.27 0.67 -3.02
C ARG A 50 -9.94 1.35 -3.37
N LEU A 51 -8.90 1.13 -2.57
CA LEU A 51 -7.57 1.70 -2.77
C LEU A 51 -6.64 0.76 -3.56
N ILE A 52 -7.09 -0.46 -3.85
CA ILE A 52 -6.34 -1.45 -4.61
C ILE A 52 -6.61 -1.23 -6.10
N GLU A 53 -5.68 -0.56 -6.78
CA GLU A 53 -5.79 -0.17 -8.19
C GLU A 53 -5.78 -1.35 -9.19
N ASN A 54 -5.63 -2.59 -8.72
CA ASN A 54 -5.56 -3.74 -9.62
C ASN A 54 -6.25 -4.98 -9.06
N ARG A 55 -7.58 -5.03 -9.20
CA ARG A 55 -8.32 -6.31 -9.26
C ARG A 55 -8.29 -6.95 -10.66
N SER A 56 -7.70 -6.26 -11.65
CA SER A 56 -7.84 -6.57 -13.08
C SER A 56 -6.76 -7.51 -13.66
N THR A 57 -5.83 -8.05 -12.86
CA THR A 57 -5.00 -9.18 -13.34
C THR A 57 -5.76 -10.51 -13.43
N LYS A 58 -7.09 -10.53 -13.24
CA LYS A 58 -7.95 -11.51 -13.92
C LYS A 58 -7.96 -11.22 -15.43
N ARG A 59 -6.82 -11.42 -16.09
CA ARG A 59 -6.71 -11.43 -17.55
C ARG A 59 -7.55 -12.60 -18.05
N VAL A 60 -8.65 -12.30 -18.72
CA VAL A 60 -9.08 -13.10 -19.87
C VAL A 60 -9.17 -12.13 -21.04
N LEU A 61 -8.07 -11.98 -21.78
CA LEU A 61 -8.13 -11.46 -23.13
C LEU A 61 -8.70 -12.60 -23.98
N ARG A 62 -9.97 -12.47 -24.35
CA ARG A 62 -10.59 -13.32 -25.37
C ARG A 62 -10.09 -12.82 -26.73
N GLY A 63 -9.29 -13.66 -27.39
CA GLY A 63 -9.19 -13.66 -28.85
C GLY A 63 -10.25 -14.59 -29.43
#